data_AF-A0A932H4C5-F1
#
_entry.id   AF-A0A932H4C5-F1
#
_cell.length_a   1.000
_cell.length_b   1.000
_cell.length_c   1.000
_cell.angle_alpha   90.00
_cell.angle_beta   90.00
_cell.angle_gamma   90.00
#
_symmetry.space_group_name_H-M   'P 1'
#
loop_
_entity.id
_entity.type
_entity.pdbx_description
1 polymer ?
#
loop_
_entity_poly.entity_id
_entity_poly.type
_entity_poly.pdbx_seq_one_letter_code
_entity_poly.pdbx_strand_id
1 'polypeptide(L)'
;MYRPRNPRASPLWQCVQRHGGELREAGRFQRAVEERAIERFIECGDPHQGFARIYCDACGHDYLLAFSCKTRYFCPSCHQKRVLLYGEWVEENVLASVPHRQYVFTLPRLLRRYFARRREWLGELCRIAERLLSRAYAKALPGGRPALIVFVQTFGDLVNFNPHLHLLAADGAFLPGGRFVALPRVPASLLAEGFRRAVLDFLVENEALSEELRGRMLAWRYSGFSAHNEVSVTAEDAEGRKKLAGYMLRAPMSLEKMTYDAATGTVIYRSKMHAGLKRNFQVMPGAEWLELLCQHIPDRYEHLVRYVGWYSNRARGERAKKACLLAGVALTSSDELTATEFAARARATWARLIRKVYEADPLECPKCKGPMRVIALIENPGVIQRVLEHLGLWAPLATERSPPPGPTASWPRHANLPLTYHPVPEIA
;
A
#
# COMPACT_ATOMS: atom_id res chain seq x y z
N MET A 1 -10.27 -21.54 10.89
CA MET A 1 -11.67 -21.11 11.12
C MET A 1 -11.71 -19.60 10.92
N TYR A 2 -12.62 -19.08 10.10
CA TYR A 2 -12.78 -17.62 9.95
C TYR A 2 -13.17 -17.01 11.31
N ARG A 3 -12.38 -16.05 11.79
CA ARG A 3 -12.70 -15.27 12.99
C ARG A 3 -13.14 -13.87 12.54
N PRO A 4 -14.40 -13.47 12.76
CA PRO A 4 -14.84 -12.11 12.52
C PRO A 4 -13.92 -11.14 13.26
N ARG A 5 -13.49 -10.08 12.58
CA ARG A 5 -12.73 -9.01 13.23
C ARG A 5 -13.69 -8.15 14.04
N ASN A 6 -13.24 -7.63 15.18
CA ASN A 6 -13.91 -6.55 15.86
C ASN A 6 -13.28 -5.22 15.42
N PRO A 7 -13.85 -4.51 14.42
CA PRO A 7 -13.27 -3.25 13.96
C PRO A 7 -13.20 -2.20 15.07
N ARG A 8 -14.17 -2.19 16.00
CA ARG A 8 -14.27 -1.21 17.09
C ARG A 8 -13.15 -1.35 18.15
N ALA A 9 -12.53 -2.52 18.23
CA ALA A 9 -11.35 -2.74 19.07
C ALA A 9 -10.05 -2.19 18.45
N SER A 10 -10.07 -1.78 17.18
CA SER A 10 -8.89 -1.23 16.52
C SER A 10 -8.55 0.17 17.04
N PRO A 11 -7.27 0.46 17.37
CA PRO A 11 -6.86 1.80 17.79
C PRO A 11 -7.12 2.85 16.70
N LEU A 12 -6.99 2.47 15.43
CA LEU A 12 -7.31 3.36 14.32
C LEU A 12 -8.80 3.64 14.21
N TRP A 13 -9.65 2.62 14.43
CA TRP A 13 -11.10 2.81 14.41
C TRP A 13 -11.55 3.75 15.53
N GLN A 14 -11.06 3.55 16.74
CA GLN A 14 -11.37 4.41 17.89
C GLN A 14 -10.92 5.86 17.66
N CYS A 15 -9.71 6.04 17.12
CA CYS A 15 -9.20 7.35 16.75
C CYS A 15 -10.07 8.04 15.69
N VAL A 16 -10.45 7.33 14.61
CA VAL A 16 -11.35 7.87 13.58
C VAL A 16 -12.74 8.17 14.13
N GLN A 17 -13.29 7.30 14.96
CA GLN A 17 -14.60 7.50 15.56
C GLN A 17 -14.65 8.79 16.40
N ARG A 18 -13.59 9.09 17.15
CA ARG A 18 -13.53 10.29 17.99
C ARG A 18 -13.20 11.54 17.18
N HIS A 19 -12.20 11.48 16.31
CA HIS A 19 -11.61 12.67 15.69
C HIS A 19 -12.04 12.91 14.24
N GLY A 20 -12.73 11.96 13.59
CA GLY A 20 -13.18 12.10 12.20
C GLY A 20 -14.15 13.27 12.00
N GLY A 21 -15.07 13.48 12.96
CA GLY A 21 -15.97 14.64 12.97
C GLY A 21 -15.21 15.96 13.19
N GLU A 22 -14.27 15.98 14.12
CA GLU A 22 -13.39 17.12 14.39
C GLU A 22 -12.63 17.58 13.14
N LEU A 23 -12.09 16.64 12.36
CA LEU A 23 -11.39 16.95 11.10
C LEU A 23 -12.33 17.59 10.07
N ARG A 24 -13.57 17.11 9.98
CA ARG A 24 -14.58 17.64 9.05
C ARG A 24 -14.98 19.06 9.44
N GLU A 25 -15.36 19.25 10.70
CA GLU A 25 -15.82 20.55 11.23
C GLU A 25 -14.75 21.63 11.15
N ALA A 26 -13.48 21.26 11.40
CA ALA A 26 -12.35 22.18 11.32
C ALA A 26 -11.83 22.40 9.87
N GLY A 27 -12.42 21.77 8.85
CA GLY A 27 -11.96 21.90 7.46
C GLY A 27 -10.54 21.36 7.24
N ARG A 28 -10.14 20.36 8.02
CA ARG A 28 -8.77 19.82 8.05
C ARG A 28 -8.49 18.83 6.91
N PHE A 29 -9.54 18.28 6.28
CA PHE A 29 -9.41 17.51 5.04
C PHE A 29 -8.98 18.41 3.88
N GLN A 30 -7.79 18.13 3.34
CA GLN A 30 -7.23 18.88 2.23
C GLN A 30 -7.82 18.44 0.89
N ARG A 31 -8.31 17.20 0.81
CA ARG A 31 -8.79 16.58 -0.44
C ARG A 31 -10.03 15.73 -0.18
N ALA A 32 -11.00 15.78 -1.09
CA ALA A 32 -12.26 15.01 -1.00
C ALA A 32 -12.06 13.48 -0.91
N VAL A 33 -10.91 12.96 -1.36
CA VAL A 33 -10.58 11.54 -1.24
C VAL A 33 -10.28 11.12 0.21
N GLU A 34 -9.83 12.06 1.04
CA GLU A 34 -9.48 11.84 2.45
C GLU A 34 -10.73 11.59 3.29
N GLU A 35 -11.71 12.48 3.18
CA GLU A 35 -13.00 12.35 3.86
C GLU A 35 -13.72 11.06 3.45
N ARG A 36 -13.86 10.82 2.14
CA ARG A 36 -14.49 9.58 1.63
C ARG A 36 -13.77 8.31 2.11
N ALA A 37 -12.45 8.35 2.27
CA ALA A 37 -11.69 7.21 2.77
C ALA A 37 -12.00 6.90 4.24
N ILE A 38 -12.17 7.95 5.06
CA ILE A 38 -12.53 7.86 6.48
C ILE A 38 -13.97 7.36 6.65
N GLU A 39 -14.92 7.94 5.92
CA GLU A 39 -16.33 7.54 5.95
C GLU A 39 -16.47 6.05 5.63
N ARG A 40 -15.82 5.59 4.56
CA ARG A 40 -15.86 4.15 4.22
C ARG A 40 -15.11 3.29 5.23
N PHE A 41 -14.09 3.82 5.90
CA PHE A 41 -13.29 3.05 6.85
C PHE A 41 -14.07 2.75 8.14
N ILE A 42 -14.88 3.68 8.65
CA ILE A 42 -15.61 3.45 9.90
C ILE A 42 -16.60 2.29 9.80
N GLU A 43 -17.13 2.07 8.59
CA GLU A 43 -18.04 0.97 8.26
C GLU A 43 -17.32 -0.37 7.98
N CYS A 44 -15.99 -0.34 7.83
CA CYS A 44 -15.23 -1.48 7.33
C CYS A 44 -15.25 -2.65 8.31
N GLY A 45 -15.80 -3.78 7.86
CA GLY A 45 -15.83 -5.01 8.64
C GLY A 45 -16.84 -5.00 9.78
N ASP A 46 -17.73 -4.00 9.84
CA ASP A 46 -18.85 -3.99 10.78
C ASP A 46 -20.07 -4.70 10.13
N PRO A 47 -20.54 -5.83 10.66
CA PRO A 47 -21.72 -6.51 10.11
C PRO A 47 -23.01 -5.68 10.21
N HIS A 48 -23.05 -4.62 11.03
CA HIS A 48 -24.18 -3.69 11.04
C HIS A 48 -24.27 -2.88 9.73
N GLN A 49 -23.19 -2.82 8.94
CA GLN A 49 -23.10 -2.13 7.65
C GLN A 49 -23.24 -3.09 6.46
N GLY A 50 -23.64 -4.34 6.72
CA GLY A 50 -23.89 -5.36 5.71
C GLY A 50 -22.83 -6.46 5.64
N PHE A 51 -23.26 -7.62 5.17
CA PHE A 51 -22.44 -8.83 5.12
C PHE A 51 -22.90 -9.80 4.03
N ALA A 52 -21.98 -10.67 3.63
CA ALA A 52 -22.28 -11.88 2.88
C ALA A 52 -22.55 -13.03 3.85
N ARG A 53 -23.61 -13.82 3.61
CA ARG A 53 -23.87 -15.05 4.35
C ARG A 53 -23.23 -16.23 3.62
N ILE A 54 -22.33 -16.93 4.29
CA ILE A 54 -21.59 -18.07 3.74
C ILE A 54 -22.13 -19.35 4.36
N TYR A 55 -22.48 -20.33 3.53
CA TYR A 55 -23.18 -21.54 3.95
C TYR A 55 -22.54 -22.80 3.38
N CYS A 56 -22.50 -23.88 4.16
CA CYS A 56 -22.05 -25.20 3.76
C CYS A 56 -23.24 -26.13 3.53
N ASP A 57 -23.46 -26.58 2.29
CA ASP A 57 -24.56 -27.48 1.95
C ASP A 57 -24.41 -28.89 2.56
N ALA A 58 -23.18 -29.29 2.93
CA ALA A 58 -22.90 -30.63 3.44
C ALA A 58 -23.24 -30.82 4.94
N CYS A 59 -23.07 -29.79 5.77
CA CYS A 59 -23.29 -29.90 7.23
C CYS A 59 -24.13 -28.77 7.82
N GLY A 60 -24.64 -27.87 6.98
CA GLY A 60 -25.50 -26.75 7.39
C GLY A 60 -24.79 -25.63 8.17
N HIS A 61 -23.47 -25.69 8.35
CA HIS A 61 -22.74 -24.62 9.01
C HIS A 61 -22.73 -23.34 8.19
N ASP A 62 -22.97 -22.21 8.84
CA ASP A 62 -22.87 -20.89 8.24
C ASP A 62 -22.13 -19.87 9.12
N TYR A 63 -21.71 -18.79 8.49
CA TYR A 63 -21.17 -17.62 9.17
C TYR A 63 -21.36 -16.35 8.33
N LEU A 64 -21.19 -15.19 8.98
CA LEU A 64 -21.30 -13.88 8.35
C LEU A 64 -19.93 -13.31 7.98
N LEU A 65 -19.78 -12.84 6.75
CA LEU A 65 -18.59 -12.14 6.26
C LEU A 65 -18.94 -10.66 6.00
N ALA A 66 -18.58 -9.78 6.96
CA ALA A 66 -18.83 -8.35 6.85
C ALA A 66 -18.14 -7.71 5.63
N PHE A 67 -18.76 -6.68 5.07
CA PHE A 67 -18.20 -5.99 3.91
C PHE A 67 -16.93 -5.21 4.25
N SER A 68 -16.11 -5.00 3.22
CA SER A 68 -14.82 -4.34 3.34
C SER A 68 -14.85 -3.01 2.59
N CYS A 69 -14.23 -1.98 3.16
CA CYS A 69 -14.23 -0.65 2.56
C CYS A 69 -13.41 -0.56 1.27
N LYS A 70 -12.48 -1.50 1.02
CA LYS A 70 -11.58 -1.52 -0.15
C LYS A 70 -10.73 -0.25 -0.31
N THR A 71 -10.72 0.66 0.67
CA THR A 71 -9.93 1.90 0.66
C THR A 71 -8.44 1.57 0.52
N ARG A 72 -7.71 2.43 -0.21
CA ARG A 72 -6.27 2.30 -0.43
C ARG A 72 -5.53 3.18 0.57
N TYR A 73 -4.38 2.73 1.07
CA TYR A 73 -3.45 3.51 1.92
C TYR A 73 -3.99 4.03 3.26
N PHE A 74 -5.29 3.85 3.57
CA PHE A 74 -5.85 4.22 4.87
C PHE A 74 -6.22 3.00 5.72
N CYS A 75 -7.04 2.08 5.19
CA CYS A 75 -7.45 0.87 5.91
C CYS A 75 -6.37 -0.23 5.84
N PRO A 76 -5.66 -0.55 6.93
CA PRO A 76 -4.55 -1.51 6.90
C PRO A 76 -5.01 -2.91 6.51
N SER A 77 -6.19 -3.32 7.01
CA SER A 77 -6.84 -4.60 6.67
C SER A 77 -7.10 -4.78 5.18
N CYS A 78 -7.78 -3.81 4.54
CA CYS A 78 -8.09 -3.87 3.12
C CYS A 78 -6.84 -3.73 2.26
N HIS A 79 -5.88 -2.91 2.69
CA HIS A 79 -4.64 -2.70 1.95
C HIS A 79 -3.71 -3.91 2.05
N GLN A 80 -3.63 -4.59 3.20
CA GLN A 80 -2.87 -5.83 3.34
C GLN A 80 -3.41 -6.93 2.42
N LYS A 81 -4.75 -7.04 2.29
CA LYS A 81 -5.37 -7.89 1.27
C LYS A 81 -4.85 -7.55 -0.12
N ARG A 82 -4.85 -6.27 -0.49
CA ARG A 82 -4.33 -5.82 -1.79
C ARG A 82 -2.84 -6.16 -1.98
N VAL A 83 -2.02 -6.02 -0.95
CA VAL A 83 -0.59 -6.35 -1.00
C VAL A 83 -0.37 -7.84 -1.31
N LEU A 84 -1.10 -8.72 -0.61
CA LEU A 84 -1.02 -10.16 -0.84
C LEU A 84 -1.53 -10.56 -2.23
N LEU A 85 -2.68 -10.01 -2.65
CA LEU A 85 -3.24 -10.18 -4.00
C LEU A 85 -2.23 -9.76 -5.08
N TYR A 86 -1.58 -8.63 -4.85
CA TYR A 86 -0.63 -8.07 -5.79
C TYR A 86 0.62 -8.92 -5.96
N GLY A 87 1.19 -9.41 -4.84
CA GLY A 87 2.38 -10.26 -4.88
C GLY A 87 2.16 -11.51 -5.72
N GLU A 88 1.04 -12.19 -5.53
CA GLU A 88 0.71 -13.38 -6.34
C GLU A 88 0.49 -13.04 -7.82
N TRP A 89 -0.34 -12.03 -8.08
CA TRP A 89 -0.64 -11.62 -9.45
C TRP A 89 0.61 -11.16 -10.21
N VAL A 90 1.50 -10.39 -9.57
CA VAL A 90 2.68 -9.84 -10.26
C VAL A 90 3.68 -10.94 -10.61
N GLU A 91 3.87 -11.92 -9.72
CA GLU A 91 4.72 -13.08 -10.00
C GLU A 91 4.15 -13.94 -11.13
N GLU A 92 2.85 -14.21 -11.11
CA GLU A 92 2.21 -15.09 -12.10
C GLU A 92 2.03 -14.43 -13.48
N ASN A 93 1.87 -13.10 -13.54
CA ASN A 93 1.41 -12.41 -14.75
C ASN A 93 2.38 -11.35 -15.29
N VAL A 94 3.37 -10.93 -14.52
CA VAL A 94 4.25 -9.81 -14.89
C VAL A 94 5.72 -10.23 -14.90
N LEU A 95 6.22 -10.76 -13.78
CA LEU A 95 7.63 -11.04 -13.60
C LEU A 95 8.05 -12.22 -14.49
N ALA A 96 9.21 -12.09 -15.12
CA ALA A 96 9.88 -13.24 -15.74
C ALA A 96 10.64 -14.00 -14.66
N SER A 97 10.84 -15.32 -14.84
CA SER A 97 11.66 -16.15 -13.95
C SER A 97 13.15 -15.88 -14.16
N VAL A 98 13.59 -14.69 -13.78
CA VAL A 98 14.96 -14.17 -13.86
C VAL A 98 15.32 -13.51 -12.52
N PRO A 99 16.59 -13.21 -12.23
CA PRO A 99 16.94 -12.48 -11.02
C PRO A 99 16.35 -11.07 -11.04
N HIS A 100 15.99 -10.53 -9.86
CA HIS A 100 15.54 -9.15 -9.70
C HIS A 100 16.32 -8.40 -8.64
N ARG A 101 16.38 -7.09 -8.80
CA ARG A 101 17.01 -6.15 -7.88
C ARG A 101 16.04 -5.04 -7.52
N GLN A 102 16.08 -4.64 -6.25
CA GLN A 102 15.42 -3.43 -5.80
C GLN A 102 16.34 -2.23 -6.00
N TYR A 103 15.81 -1.15 -6.57
CA TYR A 103 16.43 0.17 -6.50
C TYR A 103 15.55 1.09 -5.63
N VAL A 104 16.16 1.87 -4.74
CA VAL A 104 15.45 2.84 -3.90
C VAL A 104 16.03 4.23 -4.12
N PHE A 105 15.22 5.18 -4.56
CA PHE A 105 15.62 6.58 -4.75
C PHE A 105 14.96 7.46 -3.71
N THR A 106 15.76 8.30 -3.04
CA THR A 106 15.26 9.26 -2.04
C THR A 106 15.71 10.69 -2.36
N LEU A 107 14.97 11.66 -1.83
CA LEU A 107 15.25 13.10 -2.00
C LEU A 107 15.32 13.83 -0.65
N PRO A 108 16.07 14.95 -0.58
CA PRO A 108 16.28 15.69 0.64
C PRO A 108 14.98 16.28 1.19
N ARG A 109 14.90 16.42 2.53
CA ARG A 109 13.73 16.94 3.25
C ARG A 109 13.22 18.27 2.68
N LEU A 110 14.13 19.15 2.28
CA LEU A 110 13.83 20.46 1.71
C LEU A 110 12.90 20.38 0.48
N LEU A 111 13.08 19.35 -0.37
CA LEU A 111 12.34 19.24 -1.62
C LEU A 111 10.98 18.56 -1.47
N ARG A 112 10.76 17.81 -0.39
CA ARG A 112 9.53 17.02 -0.19
C ARG A 112 8.26 17.86 -0.22
N ARG A 113 8.33 19.11 0.26
CA ARG A 113 7.20 20.07 0.27
C ARG A 113 6.67 20.40 -1.13
N TYR A 114 7.52 20.38 -2.16
CA TYR A 114 7.09 20.65 -3.53
C TYR A 114 6.18 19.53 -4.04
N PHE A 115 6.57 18.28 -3.80
CA PHE A 115 5.78 17.10 -4.14
C PHE A 115 4.55 16.89 -3.26
N ALA A 116 4.56 17.40 -2.03
CA ALA A 116 3.37 17.40 -1.17
C ALA A 116 2.29 18.33 -1.74
N ARG A 117 2.68 19.51 -2.21
CA ARG A 117 1.78 20.51 -2.81
C ARG A 117 1.35 20.15 -4.24
N ARG A 118 2.25 19.55 -5.01
CA ARG A 118 2.05 19.17 -6.42
C ARG A 118 2.22 17.66 -6.56
N ARG A 119 1.22 16.91 -6.09
CA ARG A 119 1.27 15.44 -6.05
C ARG A 119 1.36 14.82 -7.44
N GLU A 120 0.87 15.50 -8.47
CA GLU A 120 1.00 15.08 -9.86
C GLU A 120 2.49 14.92 -10.29
N TRP A 121 3.41 15.62 -9.62
CA TRP A 121 4.85 15.50 -9.85
C TRP A 121 5.47 14.22 -9.28
N LEU A 122 4.78 13.46 -8.42
CA LEU A 122 5.20 12.12 -8.01
C LEU A 122 5.34 11.18 -9.22
N GLY A 123 4.50 11.40 -10.24
CA GLY A 123 4.62 10.69 -11.51
C GLY A 123 5.91 11.01 -12.25
N GLU A 124 6.37 12.26 -12.20
CA GLU A 124 7.61 12.66 -12.87
C GLU A 124 8.84 12.11 -12.16
N LEU A 125 8.85 12.02 -10.82
CA LEU A 125 9.90 11.32 -10.09
C LEU A 125 10.08 9.88 -10.60
N CYS A 126 8.97 9.17 -10.83
CA CYS A 126 8.99 7.83 -11.38
C CYS A 126 9.62 7.81 -12.78
N ARG A 127 9.24 8.74 -13.66
CA ARG A 127 9.78 8.83 -15.03
C ARG A 127 11.27 9.19 -15.04
N ILE A 128 11.73 10.06 -14.13
CA ILE A 128 13.15 10.40 -13.97
C ILE A 128 13.95 9.14 -13.62
N ALA A 129 13.54 8.41 -12.57
CA ALA A 129 14.25 7.19 -12.15
C ALA A 129 14.21 6.09 -13.23
N GLU A 130 13.08 5.94 -13.91
CA GLU A 130 12.90 5.07 -15.06
C GLU A 130 13.90 5.39 -16.18
N ARG A 131 13.97 6.66 -16.61
CA ARG A 131 14.86 7.10 -17.68
C ARG A 131 16.32 6.86 -17.30
N LEU A 132 16.70 7.13 -16.05
CA LEU A 132 18.06 6.91 -15.57
C LEU A 132 18.47 5.44 -15.63
N LEU A 133 17.65 4.52 -15.10
CA LEU A 133 17.94 3.08 -15.18
C LEU A 133 17.91 2.57 -16.61
N SER A 134 16.95 3.02 -17.41
CA SER A 134 16.85 2.59 -18.82
C SER A 134 18.08 3.01 -19.63
N ARG A 135 18.58 4.24 -19.44
CA ARG A 135 19.83 4.71 -20.06
C ARG A 135 21.04 3.92 -19.57
N ALA A 136 21.12 3.62 -18.27
CA ALA A 136 22.21 2.82 -17.72
C ALA A 136 22.24 1.41 -18.34
N TYR A 137 21.07 0.77 -18.48
CA TYR A 137 20.97 -0.57 -19.07
C TYR A 137 21.25 -0.55 -20.58
N ALA A 138 20.75 0.46 -21.30
CA ALA A 138 21.02 0.62 -22.73
C ALA A 138 22.51 0.86 -23.03
N LYS A 139 23.23 1.56 -22.13
CA LYS A 139 24.68 1.74 -22.24
C LYS A 139 25.45 0.45 -22.03
N ALA A 140 25.00 -0.41 -21.10
CA ALA A 140 25.63 -1.70 -20.82
C ALA A 140 25.30 -2.76 -21.89
N LEU A 141 24.09 -2.70 -22.46
CA LEU A 141 23.62 -3.60 -23.50
C LEU A 141 22.79 -2.84 -24.54
N PRO A 142 23.41 -2.40 -25.64
CA PRO A 142 22.70 -1.77 -26.75
C PRO A 142 21.57 -2.66 -27.28
N GLY A 143 20.38 -2.07 -27.48
CA GLY A 143 19.17 -2.81 -27.87
C GLY A 143 18.52 -3.64 -26.74
N GLY A 144 19.11 -3.68 -25.55
CA GLY A 144 18.53 -4.30 -24.36
C GLY A 144 17.37 -3.49 -23.80
N ARG A 145 16.23 -4.15 -23.58
CA ARG A 145 15.04 -3.55 -22.97
C ARG A 145 15.00 -3.88 -21.47
N PRO A 146 15.01 -2.88 -20.57
CA PRO A 146 14.88 -3.13 -19.13
C PRO A 146 13.48 -3.68 -18.80
N ALA A 147 13.33 -4.31 -17.64
CA ALA A 147 12.05 -4.77 -17.13
C ALA A 147 11.84 -4.22 -15.72
N LEU A 148 11.06 -3.15 -15.59
CA LEU A 148 10.92 -2.42 -14.32
C LEU A 148 9.46 -2.34 -13.88
N ILE A 149 9.27 -2.41 -12.57
CA ILE A 149 8.05 -1.96 -11.90
C ILE A 149 8.44 -0.83 -10.95
N VAL A 150 7.89 0.37 -11.17
CA VAL A 150 8.21 1.57 -10.41
C VAL A 150 7.07 1.87 -9.45
N PHE A 151 7.39 1.92 -8.16
CA PHE A 151 6.48 2.25 -7.05
C PHE A 151 6.88 3.59 -6.46
N VAL A 152 5.90 4.46 -6.18
CA VAL A 152 6.11 5.65 -5.37
C VAL A 152 5.43 5.46 -4.00
N GLN A 153 6.21 5.64 -2.94
CA GLN A 153 5.73 5.70 -1.55
C GLN A 153 5.86 7.13 -1.05
N THR A 154 4.90 7.59 -0.26
CA THR A 154 4.85 8.98 0.24
C THR A 154 5.08 9.09 1.74
N PHE A 155 5.42 8.00 2.43
CA PHE A 155 5.49 7.93 3.89
C PHE A 155 6.86 7.45 4.40
N GLY A 156 7.29 7.97 5.55
CA GLY A 156 8.43 7.44 6.31
C GLY A 156 7.98 6.41 7.36
N ASP A 157 8.93 5.88 8.14
CA ASP A 157 8.62 4.90 9.21
C ASP A 157 7.72 5.48 10.31
N LEU A 158 7.67 6.81 10.44
CA LEU A 158 6.81 7.56 11.35
C LEU A 158 5.66 8.27 10.63
N VAL A 159 5.27 7.80 9.44
CA VAL A 159 4.13 8.33 8.65
C VAL A 159 4.29 9.82 8.28
N ASN A 160 5.51 10.36 8.38
CA ASN A 160 5.81 11.69 7.87
C ASN A 160 5.85 11.66 6.33
N PHE A 161 5.43 12.75 5.68
CA PHE A 161 5.54 12.85 4.23
C PHE A 161 7.01 12.70 3.77
N ASN A 162 7.25 11.64 3.01
CA ASN A 162 8.56 11.21 2.51
C ASN A 162 8.39 10.53 1.14
N PRO A 163 8.28 11.31 0.05
CA PRO A 163 8.22 10.76 -1.29
C PRO A 163 9.56 10.07 -1.61
N HIS A 164 9.49 8.78 -1.91
CA HIS A 164 10.62 7.98 -2.35
C HIS A 164 10.14 6.90 -3.31
N LEU A 165 11.06 6.42 -4.14
CA LEU A 165 10.76 5.45 -5.18
C LEU A 165 11.34 4.11 -4.81
N HIS A 166 10.59 3.05 -5.03
CA HIS A 166 11.10 1.70 -5.10
C HIS A 166 10.93 1.18 -6.52
N LEU A 167 11.95 0.55 -7.09
CA LEU A 167 11.87 -0.08 -8.39
C LEU A 167 12.22 -1.56 -8.23
N LEU A 168 11.34 -2.44 -8.68
CA LEU A 168 11.63 -3.85 -8.87
C LEU A 168 12.06 -4.05 -10.33
N ALA A 169 13.35 -4.26 -10.53
CA ALA A 169 13.95 -4.44 -11.85
C ALA A 169 14.35 -5.90 -12.05
N ALA A 170 14.14 -6.48 -13.23
CA ALA A 170 14.97 -7.63 -13.60
C ALA A 170 16.43 -7.18 -13.58
N ASP A 171 17.33 -7.99 -13.00
CA ASP A 171 18.75 -7.63 -12.78
C ASP A 171 19.57 -7.79 -14.08
N GLY A 172 19.07 -7.15 -15.13
CA GLY A 172 19.50 -7.33 -16.50
C GLY A 172 18.48 -6.77 -17.49
N ALA A 173 18.71 -7.05 -18.77
CA ALA A 173 17.86 -6.58 -19.86
C ALA A 173 17.48 -7.70 -20.83
N PHE A 174 16.36 -7.51 -21.53
CA PHE A 174 15.86 -8.44 -22.53
C PHE A 174 16.24 -7.96 -23.93
N LEU A 175 16.90 -8.82 -24.70
CA LEU A 175 17.17 -8.58 -26.11
C LEU A 175 15.91 -8.82 -26.98
N PRO A 176 15.92 -8.35 -28.23
CA PRO A 176 14.94 -8.79 -29.22
C PRO A 176 14.86 -10.33 -29.24
N GLY A 177 13.65 -10.88 -29.23
CA GLY A 177 13.42 -12.33 -29.12
C GLY A 177 13.23 -12.84 -27.68
N GLY A 178 13.46 -12.02 -26.65
CA GLY A 178 13.14 -12.34 -25.26
C GLY A 178 14.24 -13.05 -24.48
N ARG A 179 15.45 -13.16 -25.04
CA ARG A 179 16.62 -13.63 -24.32
C ARG A 179 17.00 -12.62 -23.23
N PHE A 180 17.05 -13.09 -21.99
CA PHE A 180 17.52 -12.30 -20.85
C PHE A 180 19.05 -12.31 -20.79
N VAL A 181 19.64 -11.15 -20.48
CA VAL A 181 21.06 -10.99 -20.22
C VAL A 181 21.23 -10.27 -18.90
N ALA A 182 21.83 -10.94 -17.91
CA ALA A 182 22.18 -10.35 -16.63
C ALA A 182 23.21 -9.23 -16.84
N LEU A 183 23.06 -8.12 -16.12
CA LEU A 183 23.95 -6.96 -16.24
C LEU A 183 24.65 -6.65 -14.92
N PRO A 184 25.85 -6.05 -14.95
CA PRO A 184 26.52 -5.63 -13.73
C PRO A 184 25.70 -4.56 -13.01
N ARG A 185 25.80 -4.55 -11.68
CA ARG A 185 25.13 -3.57 -10.83
C ARG A 185 25.58 -2.15 -11.20
N VAL A 186 24.62 -1.29 -11.51
CA VAL A 186 24.89 0.14 -11.75
C VAL A 186 25.39 0.79 -10.44
N PRO A 187 26.52 1.53 -10.46
CA PRO A 187 27.01 2.21 -9.26
C PRO A 187 25.97 3.15 -8.66
N ALA A 188 25.68 2.99 -7.37
CA ALA A 188 24.68 3.77 -6.65
C ALA A 188 24.98 5.28 -6.65
N SER A 189 26.25 5.66 -6.60
CA SER A 189 26.68 7.06 -6.69
C SER A 189 26.30 7.73 -8.01
N LEU A 190 26.44 7.04 -9.14
CA LEU A 190 26.05 7.54 -10.45
C LEU A 190 24.52 7.71 -10.56
N LEU A 191 23.76 6.76 -10.00
CA LEU A 191 22.31 6.83 -9.94
C LEU A 191 21.84 7.99 -9.05
N ALA A 192 22.44 8.17 -7.88
CA ALA A 192 22.10 9.24 -6.96
C ALA A 192 22.38 10.63 -7.56
N GLU A 193 23.54 10.81 -8.20
CA GLU A 193 23.91 12.08 -8.83
C GLU A 193 23.08 12.37 -10.09
N GLY A 194 22.81 11.36 -10.92
CA GLY A 194 21.91 11.51 -12.07
C GLY A 194 20.48 11.86 -11.64
N PHE A 195 19.99 11.23 -10.56
CA PHE A 195 18.68 11.54 -9.98
C PHE A 195 18.63 12.94 -9.39
N ARG A 196 19.66 13.35 -8.64
CA ARG A 196 19.80 14.71 -8.11
C ARG A 196 19.68 15.75 -9.20
N ARG A 197 20.48 15.66 -10.27
CA ARG A 197 20.47 16.63 -11.37
C ARG A 197 19.10 16.70 -12.03
N ALA A 198 18.57 15.57 -12.46
CA ALA A 198 17.30 15.53 -13.17
C ALA A 198 16.11 16.03 -12.34
N VAL A 199 16.10 15.78 -11.01
CA VAL A 199 15.07 16.32 -10.12
C VAL A 199 15.21 17.83 -9.94
N LEU A 200 16.43 18.33 -9.77
CA LEU A 200 16.66 19.78 -9.63
C LEU A 200 16.34 20.53 -10.93
N ASP A 201 16.74 19.99 -12.08
CA ASP A 201 16.41 20.53 -13.40
C ASP A 201 14.90 20.63 -13.57
N PHE A 202 14.17 19.53 -13.31
CA PHE A 202 12.72 19.52 -13.35
C PHE A 202 12.08 20.58 -12.44
N LEU A 203 12.59 20.77 -11.23
CA LEU A 203 12.04 21.76 -10.30
C LEU A 203 12.33 23.21 -10.73
N VAL A 204 13.46 23.47 -11.39
CA VAL A 204 13.75 24.79 -11.96
C VAL A 204 12.87 25.06 -13.19
N GLU A 205 12.76 24.09 -14.10
CA GLU A 205 11.92 24.17 -15.31
C GLU A 205 10.44 24.43 -14.97
N ASN A 206 10.00 24.04 -13.76
CA ASN A 206 8.65 24.23 -13.27
C ASN A 206 8.54 25.35 -12.22
N GLU A 207 9.54 26.25 -12.15
CA GLU A 207 9.56 27.45 -11.30
C GLU A 207 9.41 27.17 -9.79
N ALA A 208 9.62 25.93 -9.35
CA ALA A 208 9.56 25.54 -7.94
C ALA A 208 10.87 25.82 -7.20
N LEU A 209 11.97 25.93 -7.94
CA LEU A 209 13.32 26.14 -7.43
C LEU A 209 14.02 27.21 -8.28
N SER A 210 14.76 28.13 -7.66
CA SER A 210 15.58 29.08 -8.42
C SER A 210 16.87 28.43 -8.92
N GLU A 211 17.42 28.95 -10.02
CA GLU A 211 18.71 28.50 -10.57
C GLU A 211 19.85 28.66 -9.54
N GLU A 212 19.82 29.74 -8.76
CA GLU A 212 20.78 29.98 -7.69
C GLU A 212 20.72 28.90 -6.59
N LEU A 213 19.51 28.53 -6.14
CA LEU A 213 19.34 27.48 -5.15
C LEU A 213 19.72 26.11 -5.73
N ARG A 214 19.41 25.84 -7.00
CA ARG A 214 19.88 24.65 -7.73
C ARG A 214 21.40 24.56 -7.70
N GLY A 215 22.11 25.64 -8.04
CA GLY A 215 23.58 25.69 -8.01
C GLY A 215 24.15 25.37 -6.62
N ARG A 216 23.61 26.00 -5.57
CA ARG A 216 23.98 25.69 -4.17
C ARG A 216 23.71 24.23 -3.81
N MET A 217 22.54 23.71 -4.19
CA MET A 217 22.15 22.34 -3.92
C MET A 217 23.00 21.32 -4.66
N LEU A 218 23.60 21.64 -5.82
CA LEU A 218 24.57 20.79 -6.53
C LEU A 218 25.95 20.81 -5.86
N ALA A 219 26.31 21.91 -5.21
CA ALA A 219 27.57 22.05 -4.48
C ALA A 219 27.60 21.33 -3.11
N TRP A 220 26.45 20.92 -2.56
CA TRP A 220 26.40 20.25 -1.26
C TRP A 220 27.16 18.92 -1.26
N ARG A 221 28.04 18.75 -0.26
CA ARG A 221 28.73 17.48 0.03
C ARG A 221 27.76 16.36 0.43
N TYR A 222 26.79 16.69 1.28
CA TYR A 222 25.72 15.78 1.70
C TYR A 222 24.39 16.29 1.12
N SER A 223 24.10 15.86 -0.10
CA SER A 223 22.96 16.37 -0.87
C SER A 223 21.60 15.94 -0.32
N GLY A 224 21.57 14.85 0.46
CA GLY A 224 20.34 14.18 0.90
C GLY A 224 19.59 13.42 -0.19
N PHE A 225 20.12 13.38 -1.42
CA PHE A 225 19.71 12.43 -2.44
C PHE A 225 20.46 11.11 -2.24
N SER A 226 19.76 9.98 -2.38
CA SER A 226 20.40 8.67 -2.35
C SER A 226 19.78 7.71 -3.35
N ALA A 227 20.58 6.72 -3.75
CA ALA A 227 20.15 5.54 -4.47
C ALA A 227 20.69 4.31 -3.73
N HIS A 228 19.86 3.31 -3.47
CA HIS A 228 20.28 2.03 -2.88
C HIS A 228 19.88 0.88 -3.79
N ASN A 229 20.76 -0.12 -3.94
CA ASN A 229 20.51 -1.25 -4.83
C ASN A 229 21.15 -2.56 -4.38
N GLU A 230 21.23 -2.78 -3.07
CA GLU A 230 21.87 -3.97 -2.47
C GLU A 230 20.94 -5.18 -2.37
N VAL A 231 19.63 -4.96 -2.29
CA VAL A 231 18.65 -6.05 -2.19
C VAL A 231 18.41 -6.67 -3.58
N SER A 232 18.69 -7.97 -3.70
CA SER A 232 18.42 -8.78 -4.88
C SER A 232 17.82 -10.13 -4.52
N VAL A 233 17.07 -10.71 -5.46
CA VAL A 233 16.43 -12.03 -5.37
C VAL A 233 16.79 -12.85 -6.60
N THR A 234 17.02 -14.15 -6.44
CA THR A 234 17.44 -15.04 -7.53
C THR A 234 16.27 -15.40 -8.45
N ALA A 235 16.56 -16.08 -9.57
CA ALA A 235 15.54 -16.49 -10.53
C ALA A 235 14.61 -17.60 -9.98
N GLU A 236 15.11 -18.40 -9.05
CA GLU A 236 14.40 -19.53 -8.44
C GLU A 236 13.52 -19.08 -7.26
N ASP A 237 13.82 -17.92 -6.66
CA ASP A 237 13.11 -17.41 -5.48
C ASP A 237 11.84 -16.64 -5.83
N ALA A 238 10.83 -17.37 -6.30
CA ALA A 238 9.50 -16.83 -6.60
C ALA A 238 8.84 -16.20 -5.36
N GLU A 239 9.03 -16.77 -4.17
CA GLU A 239 8.44 -16.25 -2.93
C GLU A 239 9.12 -14.94 -2.49
N GLY A 240 10.43 -14.83 -2.65
CA GLY A 240 11.18 -13.60 -2.44
C GLY A 240 10.74 -12.48 -3.37
N ARG A 241 10.51 -12.78 -4.66
CA ARG A 241 9.94 -11.79 -5.61
C ARG A 241 8.55 -11.31 -5.20
N LYS A 242 7.65 -12.23 -4.79
CA LYS A 242 6.32 -11.88 -4.26
C LYS A 242 6.41 -10.97 -3.04
N LYS A 243 7.22 -11.36 -2.06
CA LYS A 243 7.43 -10.58 -0.81
C LYS A 243 8.01 -9.21 -1.10
N LEU A 244 9.00 -9.12 -1.99
CA LEU A 244 9.64 -7.86 -2.37
C LEU A 244 8.66 -6.93 -3.08
N ALA A 245 7.86 -7.44 -4.03
CA ALA A 245 6.81 -6.64 -4.68
C ALA A 245 5.73 -6.18 -3.67
N GLY A 246 5.33 -7.05 -2.74
CA GLY A 246 4.40 -6.73 -1.67
C GLY A 246 4.94 -5.64 -0.73
N TYR A 247 6.22 -5.72 -0.36
CA TYR A 247 6.92 -4.71 0.43
C TYR A 247 6.87 -3.33 -0.25
N MET A 248 7.07 -3.27 -1.57
CA MET A 248 7.03 -2.00 -2.32
C MET A 248 5.61 -1.41 -2.42
N LEU A 249 4.55 -2.22 -2.28
CA LEU A 249 3.14 -1.80 -2.28
C LEU A 249 2.56 -1.55 -0.87
N ARG A 250 3.34 -1.76 0.20
CA ARG A 250 2.86 -1.77 1.59
C ARG A 250 2.01 -0.54 2.00
N ALA A 251 1.21 -0.72 3.03
CA ALA A 251 0.43 0.36 3.63
C ALA A 251 1.35 1.41 4.30
N PRO A 252 0.90 2.68 4.42
CA PRO A 252 1.63 3.72 5.13
C PRO A 252 1.92 3.44 6.59
N MET A 253 1.08 2.63 7.23
CA MET A 253 1.14 2.38 8.66
C MET A 253 0.84 0.92 9.00
N SER A 254 1.32 0.48 10.17
CA SER A 254 0.97 -0.81 10.78
C SER A 254 0.18 -0.57 12.06
N LEU A 255 -0.89 -1.35 12.26
CA LEU A 255 -1.65 -1.31 13.51
C LEU A 255 -0.82 -1.81 14.70
N GLU A 256 0.14 -2.70 14.48
CA GLU A 256 1.05 -3.20 15.52
C GLU A 256 1.94 -2.08 16.10
N LYS A 257 2.16 -1.02 15.31
CA LYS A 257 2.95 0.14 15.72
C LYS A 257 2.10 1.19 16.45
N MET A 258 0.77 1.09 16.41
CA MET A 258 -0.15 2.11 16.90
C MET A 258 -0.79 1.71 18.22
N THR A 259 -0.71 2.59 19.21
CA THR A 259 -1.57 2.57 20.40
C THR A 259 -2.41 3.84 20.38
N TYR A 260 -3.68 3.71 20.75
CA TYR A 260 -4.59 4.84 20.95
C TYR A 260 -5.00 4.89 22.41
N ASP A 261 -4.81 6.04 23.05
CA ASP A 261 -5.28 6.29 24.40
C ASP A 261 -6.61 7.06 24.32
N ALA A 262 -7.70 6.37 24.65
CA ALA A 262 -9.03 6.93 24.64
C ALA A 262 -9.28 7.93 25.78
N ALA A 263 -8.51 7.91 26.88
CA ALA A 263 -8.68 8.91 27.93
C ALA A 263 -8.18 10.28 27.47
N THR A 264 -7.00 10.31 26.85
CA THR A 264 -6.35 11.55 26.39
C THR A 264 -6.69 11.93 24.95
N GLY A 265 -7.21 10.99 24.14
CA GLY A 265 -7.42 11.19 22.71
C GLY A 265 -6.12 11.26 21.92
N THR A 266 -5.08 10.56 22.37
CA THR A 266 -3.73 10.63 21.76
C THR A 266 -3.34 9.32 21.08
N VAL A 267 -2.49 9.45 20.06
CA VAL A 267 -1.89 8.32 19.35
C VAL A 267 -0.42 8.23 19.72
N ILE A 268 0.01 7.03 20.11
CA ILE A 268 1.42 6.67 20.25
C ILE A 268 1.77 5.76 19.09
N TYR A 269 2.62 6.23 18.18
CA TYR A 269 3.07 5.46 17.03
C TYR A 269 4.56 5.13 17.12
N ARG A 270 4.89 3.83 17.09
CA ARG A 270 6.24 3.29 17.28
C ARG A 270 6.94 3.01 15.95
N SER A 271 8.26 3.07 15.98
CA SER A 271 9.17 2.95 14.84
C SER A 271 10.50 2.36 15.29
N LYS A 272 11.41 2.09 14.36
CA LYS A 272 12.81 1.84 14.71
C LYS A 272 13.46 3.13 15.24
N MET A 273 14.56 3.01 15.99
CA MET A 273 15.30 4.18 16.48
C MET A 273 15.67 5.10 15.31
N HIS A 274 15.08 6.29 15.28
CA HIS A 274 15.31 7.25 14.21
C HIS A 274 16.62 8.00 14.48
N ALA A 275 17.67 7.72 13.71
CA ALA A 275 19.01 8.29 13.90
C ALA A 275 19.03 9.82 14.09
N GLY A 276 18.26 10.56 13.28
CA GLY A 276 18.21 12.04 13.37
C GLY A 276 17.38 12.61 14.51
N LEU A 277 16.24 11.99 14.87
CA LEU A 277 15.34 12.48 15.91
C LEU A 277 15.67 11.88 17.28
N LYS A 278 16.57 10.88 17.34
CA LYS A 278 16.95 10.10 18.52
C LYS A 278 15.73 9.58 19.31
N ARG A 279 14.66 9.22 18.59
CA ARG A 279 13.44 8.65 19.15
C ARG A 279 12.93 7.52 18.28
N ASN A 280 12.24 6.57 18.90
CA ASN A 280 11.61 5.42 18.26
C ASN A 280 10.08 5.50 18.31
N PHE A 281 9.49 6.62 18.73
CA PHE A 281 8.04 6.83 18.72
C PHE A 281 7.65 8.29 18.46
N GLN A 282 6.38 8.51 18.17
CA GLN A 282 5.72 9.81 18.19
C GLN A 282 4.45 9.74 19.02
N VAL A 283 4.20 10.78 19.79
CA VAL A 283 2.94 11.00 20.51
C VAL A 283 2.34 12.28 19.96
N MET A 284 1.06 12.24 19.60
CA MET A 284 0.34 13.42 19.12
C MET A 284 -1.17 13.25 19.30
N PRO A 285 -1.95 14.35 19.26
CA PRO A 285 -3.41 14.27 19.23
C PRO A 285 -3.92 13.40 18.08
N GLY A 286 -5.00 12.66 18.32
CA GLY A 286 -5.57 11.75 17.32
C GLY A 286 -5.95 12.46 16.03
N ALA A 287 -6.47 13.68 16.11
CA ALA A 287 -6.79 14.48 14.93
C ALA A 287 -5.55 14.80 14.06
N GLU A 288 -4.45 15.25 14.67
CA GLU A 288 -3.20 15.50 13.95
C GLU A 288 -2.63 14.22 13.32
N TRP A 289 -2.74 13.09 14.03
CA TRP A 289 -2.35 11.79 13.49
C TRP A 289 -3.17 11.40 12.25
N LEU A 290 -4.48 11.62 12.28
CA LEU A 290 -5.36 11.33 11.13
C LEU A 290 -5.02 12.21 9.93
N GLU A 291 -4.71 13.49 10.13
CA GLU A 291 -4.26 14.37 9.05
C GLU A 291 -2.98 13.85 8.40
N LEU A 292 -1.98 13.46 9.20
CA LEU A 292 -0.73 12.90 8.67
C LEU A 292 -1.01 11.65 7.84
N LEU A 293 -1.85 10.74 8.34
CA LEU A 293 -2.21 9.52 7.61
C LEU A 293 -2.98 9.81 6.31
N CYS A 294 -3.89 10.78 6.34
CA CYS A 294 -4.72 11.16 5.19
C CYS A 294 -3.89 11.67 3.99
N GLN A 295 -2.76 12.34 4.24
CA GLN A 295 -1.85 12.82 3.20
C GLN A 295 -1.33 11.70 2.28
N HIS A 296 -1.35 10.45 2.72
CA HIS A 296 -0.89 9.30 1.94
C HIS A 296 -1.96 8.65 1.07
N ILE A 297 -3.22 9.04 1.24
CA ILE A 297 -4.32 8.54 0.41
C ILE A 297 -4.11 9.05 -1.02
N PRO A 298 -4.01 8.17 -2.03
CA PRO A 298 -3.86 8.60 -3.41
C PRO A 298 -5.14 9.24 -3.94
N ASP A 299 -4.98 10.22 -4.82
CA ASP A 299 -6.10 10.83 -5.53
C ASP A 299 -6.76 9.83 -6.49
N ARG A 300 -7.98 10.17 -6.92
CA ARG A 300 -8.67 9.37 -7.93
C ARG A 300 -7.81 9.34 -9.20
N TYR A 301 -7.58 8.15 -9.73
CA TYR A 301 -6.72 7.91 -10.90
C TYR A 301 -5.22 8.19 -10.67
N GLU A 302 -4.77 8.43 -9.44
CA GLU A 302 -3.34 8.55 -9.15
C GLU A 302 -2.65 7.19 -9.30
N HIS A 303 -1.73 7.14 -10.27
CA HIS A 303 -0.90 5.97 -10.54
C HIS A 303 0.29 5.95 -9.58
N LEU A 304 0.30 4.97 -8.66
CA LEU A 304 1.42 4.74 -7.73
C LEU A 304 2.34 3.60 -8.16
N VAL A 305 1.92 2.79 -9.13
CA VAL A 305 2.67 1.66 -9.69
C VAL A 305 2.71 1.81 -11.21
N ARG A 306 3.89 1.72 -11.81
CA ARG A 306 4.10 1.83 -13.27
C ARG A 306 4.90 0.63 -13.76
N TYR A 307 4.52 0.09 -14.90
CA TYR A 307 5.20 -1.02 -15.54
C TYR A 307 5.93 -0.54 -16.79
N VAL A 308 7.23 -0.80 -16.86
CA VAL A 308 8.11 -0.24 -17.87
C VAL A 308 8.82 -1.35 -18.64
N GLY A 309 9.10 -1.04 -19.91
CA GLY A 309 9.96 -1.87 -20.74
C GLY A 309 9.33 -3.23 -20.97
N TRP A 310 10.05 -4.31 -20.67
CA TRP A 310 9.57 -5.68 -20.85
C TRP A 310 8.32 -6.00 -20.01
N TYR A 311 8.14 -5.33 -18.86
CA TYR A 311 6.98 -5.50 -17.99
C TYR A 311 5.79 -4.60 -18.33
N SER A 312 5.97 -3.62 -19.22
CA SER A 312 4.87 -2.73 -19.64
C SER A 312 3.67 -3.51 -20.19
N ASN A 313 2.46 -2.99 -19.97
CA ASN A 313 1.22 -3.61 -20.47
C ASN A 313 1.25 -3.80 -21.98
N ARG A 314 1.78 -2.81 -22.71
CA ARG A 314 1.98 -2.91 -24.17
C ARG A 314 2.87 -4.09 -24.53
N ALA A 315 4.05 -4.21 -23.93
CA ALA A 315 4.98 -5.30 -24.24
C ALA A 315 4.39 -6.67 -23.88
N ARG A 316 3.67 -6.79 -22.77
CA ARG A 316 2.97 -8.03 -22.40
C ARG A 316 1.87 -8.37 -23.41
N GLY A 317 1.07 -7.40 -23.83
CA GLY A 317 0.03 -7.57 -24.84
C GLY A 317 0.58 -7.98 -26.21
N GLU A 318 1.66 -7.35 -26.66
CA GLU A 318 2.37 -7.72 -27.91
C GLU A 318 2.88 -9.18 -27.85
N ARG A 319 3.44 -9.61 -26.71
CA ARG A 319 3.87 -11.00 -26.52
C ARG A 319 2.71 -11.99 -26.51
N ALA A 320 1.62 -11.66 -25.84
CA ALA A 320 0.41 -12.50 -25.82
C ALA A 320 -0.16 -12.68 -27.23
N LYS A 321 -0.24 -11.60 -28.02
CA LYS A 321 -0.67 -11.65 -29.43
C LYS A 321 0.24 -12.53 -30.27
N LYS A 322 1.57 -12.38 -30.13
CA LYS A 322 2.54 -13.20 -30.87
C LYS A 322 2.44 -14.68 -30.50
N ALA A 323 2.27 -15.00 -29.22
CA ALA A 323 2.10 -16.38 -28.76
C ALA A 323 0.82 -17.03 -29.32
N CYS A 324 -0.28 -16.28 -29.36
CA CYS A 324 -1.55 -16.73 -29.91
C CYS A 324 -1.43 -17.04 -31.41
N LEU A 325 -0.80 -16.14 -32.19
CA LEU A 325 -0.51 -16.34 -33.61
C LEU A 325 0.34 -17.58 -33.87
N LEU A 326 1.38 -17.82 -33.05
CA LEU A 326 2.24 -19.00 -33.16
C LEU A 326 1.53 -20.30 -32.80
N ALA A 327 0.55 -20.25 -31.90
CA ALA A 327 -0.23 -21.42 -31.49
C ALA A 327 -1.37 -21.77 -32.46
N GLY A 328 -1.56 -21.01 -33.55
CA GLY A 328 -2.67 -21.23 -34.49
C GLY A 328 -4.04 -20.96 -33.88
N VAL A 329 -4.10 -20.29 -32.72
CA VAL A 329 -5.34 -19.93 -32.04
C VAL A 329 -5.74 -18.55 -32.57
N ALA A 330 -6.95 -18.42 -33.11
CA ALA A 330 -7.49 -17.11 -33.44
C ALA A 330 -7.56 -16.28 -32.14
N LEU A 331 -7.02 -15.07 -32.17
CA LEU A 331 -7.26 -14.08 -31.12
C LEU A 331 -8.76 -13.77 -31.13
N THR A 332 -9.56 -14.54 -30.38
CA THR A 332 -10.76 -13.95 -29.82
C THR A 332 -10.28 -12.73 -29.03
N SER A 333 -10.95 -11.61 -29.24
CA SER A 333 -10.75 -10.41 -28.43
C SER A 333 -10.60 -10.82 -26.97
N SER A 334 -9.69 -10.16 -26.26
CA SER A 334 -9.25 -10.45 -24.89
C SER A 334 -10.33 -10.29 -23.81
N ASP A 335 -11.54 -10.81 -24.06
CA ASP A 335 -12.72 -10.75 -23.21
C ASP A 335 -13.42 -12.11 -23.01
N GLU A 336 -13.01 -13.19 -23.69
CA GLU A 336 -13.64 -14.50 -23.50
C GLU A 336 -12.66 -15.54 -22.94
N LEU A 337 -12.21 -15.31 -21.70
CA LEU A 337 -12.37 -16.42 -20.76
C LEU A 337 -13.87 -16.63 -20.68
N THR A 338 -14.37 -17.84 -20.92
CA THR A 338 -15.78 -18.12 -20.66
C THR A 338 -16.13 -17.57 -19.27
N ALA A 339 -17.28 -16.90 -19.12
CA ALA A 339 -17.64 -16.28 -17.84
C ALA A 339 -17.47 -17.25 -16.66
N THR A 340 -17.63 -18.55 -16.93
CA THR A 340 -17.34 -19.69 -16.06
C THR A 340 -15.86 -19.89 -15.72
N GLU A 341 -14.93 -19.86 -16.67
CA GLU A 341 -13.48 -19.97 -16.41
C GLU A 341 -12.90 -18.72 -15.75
N PHE A 342 -13.32 -17.52 -16.18
CA PHE A 342 -12.94 -16.29 -15.50
C PHE A 342 -13.46 -16.29 -14.07
N ALA A 343 -14.73 -16.65 -13.86
CA ALA A 343 -15.29 -16.76 -12.52
C ALA A 343 -14.63 -17.88 -11.72
N ALA A 344 -14.25 -19.01 -12.33
CA ALA A 344 -13.55 -20.10 -11.64
C ALA A 344 -12.14 -19.67 -11.19
N ARG A 345 -11.36 -19.05 -12.07
CA ARG A 345 -10.05 -18.47 -11.71
C ARG A 345 -10.19 -17.36 -10.69
N ALA A 346 -11.15 -16.45 -10.85
CA ALA A 346 -11.40 -15.38 -9.90
C ALA A 346 -11.84 -15.91 -8.52
N ARG A 347 -12.69 -16.96 -8.48
CA ARG A 347 -13.12 -17.64 -7.24
C ARG A 347 -11.95 -18.37 -6.57
N ALA A 348 -11.15 -19.13 -7.31
CA ALA A 348 -9.99 -19.86 -6.79
C ALA A 348 -8.91 -18.89 -6.27
N THR A 349 -8.67 -17.81 -7.02
CA THR A 349 -7.76 -16.72 -6.62
C THR A 349 -8.31 -16.04 -5.37
N TRP A 350 -9.58 -15.66 -5.35
CA TRP A 350 -10.23 -15.03 -4.20
C TRP A 350 -10.23 -15.93 -2.94
N ALA A 351 -10.56 -17.22 -3.06
CA ALA A 351 -10.58 -18.17 -1.94
C ALA A 351 -9.16 -18.40 -1.37
N ARG A 352 -8.17 -18.66 -2.23
CA ARG A 352 -6.75 -18.75 -1.86
C ARG A 352 -6.24 -17.49 -1.16
N LEU A 353 -6.74 -16.33 -1.56
CA LEU A 353 -6.28 -15.03 -1.05
C LEU A 353 -6.99 -14.57 0.22
N ILE A 354 -8.29 -14.88 0.39
CA ILE A 354 -8.94 -14.78 1.69
C ILE A 354 -8.25 -15.73 2.67
N ARG A 355 -7.90 -16.95 2.25
CA ARG A 355 -7.14 -17.90 3.08
C ARG A 355 -5.83 -17.32 3.63
N LYS A 356 -5.09 -16.54 2.83
CA LYS A 356 -3.85 -15.87 3.30
C LYS A 356 -4.10 -14.63 4.16
N VAL A 357 -5.20 -13.90 3.94
CA VAL A 357 -5.51 -12.64 4.65
C VAL A 357 -6.24 -12.86 5.98
N TYR A 358 -7.04 -13.93 6.04
CA TYR A 358 -7.88 -14.29 7.19
C TYR A 358 -7.48 -15.63 7.80
N GLU A 359 -6.35 -16.20 7.37
CA GLU A 359 -5.77 -17.47 7.85
C GLU A 359 -6.72 -18.69 7.71
N ALA A 360 -7.80 -18.55 6.93
CA ALA A 360 -8.82 -19.57 6.72
C ALA A 360 -9.46 -19.38 5.33
N ASP A 361 -9.61 -20.49 4.59
CA ASP A 361 -10.38 -20.48 3.34
C ASP A 361 -11.86 -20.25 3.69
N PRO A 362 -12.47 -19.14 3.23
CA PRO A 362 -13.86 -18.84 3.53
C PRO A 362 -14.82 -19.81 2.83
N LEU A 363 -14.34 -20.53 1.81
CA LEU A 363 -15.10 -21.53 1.06
C LEU A 363 -14.76 -22.96 1.49
N GLU A 364 -13.99 -23.16 2.56
CA GLU A 364 -13.80 -24.45 3.20
C GLU A 364 -14.52 -24.47 4.55
N CYS A 365 -15.43 -25.42 4.74
CA CYS A 365 -16.17 -25.53 5.97
C CYS A 365 -15.25 -25.89 7.15
N PRO A 366 -15.22 -25.09 8.23
CA PRO A 366 -14.40 -25.40 9.41
C PRO A 366 -14.87 -26.66 10.15
N LYS A 367 -16.12 -27.11 9.94
CA LYS A 367 -16.67 -28.32 10.58
C LYS A 367 -16.39 -29.60 9.77
N CYS A 368 -16.73 -29.60 8.48
CA CYS A 368 -16.73 -30.83 7.66
C CYS A 368 -15.72 -30.81 6.51
N LYS A 369 -14.96 -29.72 6.33
CA LYS A 369 -14.01 -29.52 5.22
C LYS A 369 -14.62 -29.50 3.81
N GLY A 370 -15.94 -29.63 3.69
CA GLY A 370 -16.67 -29.47 2.43
C GLY A 370 -16.67 -28.02 1.92
N PRO A 371 -17.00 -27.81 0.63
CA PRO A 371 -17.08 -26.48 0.05
C PRO A 371 -18.21 -25.65 0.69
N MET A 372 -18.00 -24.35 0.81
CA MET A 372 -19.03 -23.37 1.18
C MET A 372 -19.29 -22.42 0.01
N ARG A 373 -20.46 -21.77 0.01
CA ARG A 373 -20.83 -20.77 -1.00
C ARG A 373 -21.51 -19.55 -0.38
N VAL A 374 -21.44 -18.43 -1.09
CA VAL A 374 -22.22 -17.23 -0.76
C VAL A 374 -23.68 -17.50 -1.12
N ILE A 375 -24.58 -17.43 -0.14
CA ILE A 375 -26.03 -17.64 -0.37
C ILE A 375 -26.83 -16.35 -0.41
N ALA A 376 -26.31 -15.28 0.20
CA ALA A 376 -26.95 -13.97 0.20
C ALA A 376 -25.92 -12.85 0.42
N LEU A 377 -26.20 -11.68 -0.17
CA LEU A 377 -25.59 -10.41 0.18
C LEU A 377 -26.68 -9.57 0.86
N ILE A 378 -26.45 -9.18 2.11
CA ILE A 378 -27.47 -8.53 2.94
C ILE A 378 -27.01 -7.10 3.23
N GLU A 379 -27.73 -6.15 2.66
CA GLU A 379 -27.51 -4.70 2.82
C GLU A 379 -28.71 -3.99 3.46
N ASN A 380 -29.90 -4.62 3.46
CA ASN A 380 -31.10 -4.01 4.02
C ASN A 380 -31.01 -3.91 5.56
N PRO A 381 -31.09 -2.71 6.17
CA PRO A 381 -30.93 -2.53 7.61
C PRO A 381 -31.87 -3.37 8.47
N GLY A 382 -33.14 -3.51 8.07
CA GLY A 382 -34.13 -4.31 8.80
C GLY A 382 -33.90 -5.81 8.70
N VAL A 383 -33.25 -6.29 7.63
CA VAL A 383 -32.81 -7.69 7.53
C VAL A 383 -31.55 -7.90 8.36
N ILE A 384 -30.59 -6.97 8.29
CA ILE A 384 -29.35 -6.99 9.09
C ILE A 384 -29.69 -7.11 10.57
N GLN A 385 -30.54 -6.21 11.08
CA GLN A 385 -30.95 -6.21 12.48
C GLN A 385 -31.53 -7.56 12.90
N ARG A 386 -32.54 -8.07 12.18
CA ARG A 386 -33.17 -9.35 12.51
C ARG A 386 -32.18 -10.51 12.52
N VAL A 387 -31.25 -10.56 11.57
CA VAL A 387 -30.23 -11.61 11.51
C VAL A 387 -29.26 -11.50 12.68
N LEU A 388 -28.77 -10.30 12.98
CA LEU A 388 -27.82 -10.09 14.08
C LEU A 388 -28.46 -10.30 15.45
N GLU A 389 -29.71 -9.90 15.65
CA GLU A 389 -30.50 -10.16 16.86
C GLU A 389 -30.67 -11.66 17.07
N HIS A 390 -31.06 -12.39 16.02
CA HIS A 390 -31.21 -13.84 16.06
C HIS A 390 -29.90 -14.55 16.45
N LEU A 391 -28.76 -14.04 15.99
CA LEU A 391 -27.43 -14.60 16.31
C LEU A 391 -26.86 -14.09 17.64
N GLY A 392 -27.57 -13.22 18.37
CA GLY A 392 -27.04 -12.58 19.59
C GLY A 392 -25.85 -11.65 19.35
N LEU A 393 -25.65 -11.22 18.10
CA LEU A 393 -24.57 -10.31 17.67
C LEU A 393 -25.01 -8.84 17.64
N TRP A 394 -26.27 -8.58 18.01
CA TRP A 394 -26.85 -7.25 18.11
C TRP A 394 -26.60 -6.64 19.51
N ALA A 395 -25.34 -6.44 19.91
CA ALA A 395 -24.92 -5.62 21.07
C ALA A 395 -23.38 -5.54 21.23
N PRO A 396 -22.79 -4.47 21.87
CA PRO A 396 -23.46 -3.31 22.47
C PRO A 396 -23.15 -1.91 21.86
N LEU A 397 -24.17 -1.06 22.09
CA LEU A 397 -24.28 0.39 22.38
C LEU A 397 -23.94 1.45 21.34
N ALA A 398 -24.82 2.48 21.29
CA ALA A 398 -24.49 3.81 20.83
C ALA A 398 -23.10 4.16 21.33
N THR A 399 -22.19 4.50 20.42
CA THR A 399 -20.96 5.18 20.79
C THR A 399 -21.35 6.26 21.76
N GLU A 400 -20.78 6.26 22.97
CA GLU A 400 -20.82 7.43 23.83
C GLU A 400 -20.49 8.61 22.91
N ARG A 401 -21.50 9.46 22.66
CA ARG A 401 -21.21 10.75 22.05
C ARG A 401 -20.10 11.32 22.92
N SER A 402 -18.99 11.68 22.28
CA SER A 402 -17.86 12.23 22.99
C SER A 402 -18.38 13.31 23.96
N PRO A 403 -17.84 13.39 25.18
CA PRO A 403 -18.07 14.57 26.00
C PRO A 403 -17.82 15.81 25.13
N PRO A 404 -18.62 16.87 25.25
CA PRO A 404 -18.38 18.11 24.51
C PRO A 404 -16.90 18.48 24.66
N PRO A 405 -16.25 19.02 23.61
CA PRO A 405 -14.84 19.35 23.66
C PRO A 405 -14.59 20.15 24.94
N GLY A 406 -13.81 19.56 25.85
CA GLY A 406 -13.37 20.26 27.05
C GLY A 406 -12.66 21.55 26.61
N PRO A 407 -12.67 22.61 27.44
CA PRO A 407 -12.00 23.85 27.09
C PRO A 407 -10.58 23.53 26.64
N THR A 408 -10.16 24.13 25.53
CA THR A 408 -8.83 23.98 24.93
C THR A 408 -7.77 24.29 25.99
N ALA A 409 -7.36 23.29 26.75
CA ALA A 409 -6.30 23.42 27.72
C ALA A 409 -5.02 23.54 26.91
N SER A 410 -4.42 24.73 26.93
CA SER A 410 -3.06 24.92 26.47
C SER A 410 -2.16 24.02 27.32
N TRP A 411 -1.65 22.95 26.72
CA TRP A 411 -0.75 22.02 27.39
C TRP A 411 0.57 22.74 27.74
N PRO A 412 1.13 22.51 28.94
CA PRO A 412 2.44 23.04 29.27
C PRO A 412 3.47 22.45 28.31
N ARG A 413 4.32 23.30 27.73
CA ARG A 413 5.34 22.96 26.71
C ARG A 413 6.37 21.90 27.16
N HIS A 414 6.29 21.44 28.41
CA HIS A 414 7.25 20.58 29.09
C HIS A 414 6.60 19.51 29.98
N ALA A 415 5.46 18.93 29.59
CA ALA A 415 4.88 17.79 30.31
C ALA A 415 5.76 16.53 30.13
N ASN A 416 6.56 16.20 31.13
CA ASN A 416 7.20 14.89 31.26
C ASN A 416 6.18 13.90 31.82
N LEU A 417 5.58 13.10 30.95
CA LEU A 417 4.87 11.88 31.37
C LEU A 417 5.92 10.87 31.87
N PRO A 418 5.77 10.29 33.07
CA PRO A 418 6.63 9.20 33.51
C PRO A 418 6.41 8.00 32.58
N LEU A 419 7.41 7.71 31.75
CA LEU A 419 7.43 6.56 30.85
C LEU A 419 7.62 5.28 31.69
N THR A 420 6.56 4.50 31.90
CA THR A 420 6.71 3.12 32.36
C THR A 420 7.16 2.27 31.17
N TYR A 421 8.46 1.97 31.15
CA TYR A 421 9.05 1.01 30.22
C TYR A 421 8.57 -0.39 30.59
N HIS A 422 7.73 -0.99 29.76
CA HIS A 422 7.50 -2.42 29.78
C HIS A 422 8.42 -3.07 28.74
N PRO A 423 9.41 -3.88 29.15
CA PRO A 423 10.28 -4.57 28.20
C PRO A 423 9.45 -5.49 27.30
N VAL A 424 9.72 -5.41 26.00
CA VAL A 424 9.22 -6.36 25.00
C VAL A 424 10.04 -7.65 25.14
N PRO A 425 9.42 -8.84 25.30
CA PRO A 425 10.16 -10.09 25.38
C PRO A 425 11.03 -10.30 24.12
N GLU A 426 12.28 -10.70 24.35
CA GLU A 426 13.21 -11.10 23.28
C GLU A 426 12.65 -12.31 22.53
N ILE A 427 12.41 -12.17 21.23
CA ILE A 427 12.14 -13.29 20.34
C ILE A 427 13.45 -13.56 19.60
N ALA A 428 14.07 -14.68 19.95
CA ALA A 428 15.26 -15.27 19.33
C ALA A 428 14.98 -15.78 17.90
#